data_AF-C3VTY6-F1
#
_entry.id   AF-C3VTY6-F1
#
_cell.length_a   1.000
_cell.length_b   1.000
_cell.length_c   1.000
_cell.angle_alpha   90.00
_cell.angle_beta   90.00
_cell.angle_gamma   90.00
#
_symmetry.space_group_name_H-M   'P 1'
#
loop_
_entity.id
_entity.type
_entity.pdbx_description
1 polymer ?
#
loop_
_entity_poly.entity_id
_entity_poly.type
_entity_poly.pdbx_seq_one_letter_code
_entity_poly.pdbx_strand_id
1 'polypeptide(L)'
;TRDYYLQPGNRKYLEAYRQFMLEVIGLLDVPADTARQATDEMIEFETQLANITSTPEERNNVSTLYRKLMLDQLQEEVPQINWTHYLTIVTERPVNGSSFVVMFAMSYMRDLVELIDQTEPRIVANYLLWRFVRHRINNLDDRFLGAKQRFSNALFGRERNPPRWKNCVTQVNANMGMAVGAMFVRRYFDENSKRDTLTMTHELQDAFREILGRTGWIDMATRQLAEQ
;
A
#
# COMPACT_ATOMS: atom_id res chain seq x y z
N THR A 1 -3.12 6.59 6.28
CA THR A 1 -3.09 5.42 7.18
C THR A 1 -4.32 5.48 8.08
N ARG A 2 -4.69 4.38 8.75
CA ARG A 2 -5.83 4.30 9.70
C ARG A 2 -5.93 5.53 10.62
N ASP A 3 -4.80 5.96 11.16
CA ASP A 3 -4.71 7.09 12.09
C ASP A 3 -5.20 8.42 11.53
N TYR A 4 -5.17 8.62 10.21
CA TYR A 4 -5.69 9.84 9.59
C TYR A 4 -7.22 9.98 9.77
N TYR A 5 -7.92 8.86 9.92
CA TYR A 5 -9.37 8.83 10.14
C TYR A 5 -9.72 8.83 11.63
N LEU A 6 -8.93 8.11 12.45
CA LEU A 6 -9.31 7.82 13.83
C LEU A 6 -8.71 8.76 14.89
N GLN A 7 -7.60 9.43 14.60
CA GLN A 7 -6.96 10.30 15.59
C GLN A 7 -7.51 11.74 15.49
N PRO A 8 -8.00 12.34 16.59
CA PRO A 8 -8.55 13.70 16.58
C PRO A 8 -7.59 14.77 16.03
N GLY A 9 -6.29 14.60 16.28
CA GLY A 9 -5.24 15.51 15.77
C GLY A 9 -5.11 15.55 14.25
N ASN A 10 -5.66 14.55 13.54
CA ASN A 10 -5.59 14.46 12.09
C ASN A 10 -6.83 15.02 11.37
N ARG A 11 -7.79 15.59 12.10
CA ARG A 11 -9.04 16.15 11.53
C ARG A 11 -8.80 17.14 10.39
N LYS A 12 -7.75 17.96 10.49
CA LYS A 12 -7.36 18.91 9.43
C LYS A 12 -7.00 18.21 8.11
N TYR A 13 -6.40 17.02 8.16
CA TYR A 13 -6.02 16.25 6.99
C TYR A 13 -7.23 15.53 6.39
N LEU A 14 -8.15 15.06 7.24
CA LEU A 14 -9.41 14.48 6.79
C LEU A 14 -10.27 15.54 6.07
N GLU A 15 -10.34 16.76 6.61
CA GLU A 15 -11.02 17.87 5.93
C GLU A 15 -10.35 18.22 4.59
N ALA A 16 -9.02 18.29 4.55
CA ALA A 16 -8.31 18.51 3.29
C ALA A 16 -8.57 17.40 2.26
N TYR A 17 -8.72 16.15 2.71
CA TYR A 17 -9.07 15.02 1.87
C TYR A 17 -10.51 15.10 1.35
N ARG A 18 -11.44 15.52 2.22
CA ARG A 18 -12.83 15.80 1.83
C ARG A 18 -12.93 16.87 0.75
N GLN A 19 -12.22 17.99 0.92
CA GLN A 19 -12.19 19.06 -0.08
C GLN A 19 -11.58 18.59 -1.40
N PHE A 20 -10.54 17.75 -1.33
CA PHE A 20 -9.94 17.14 -2.51
C PHE A 20 -10.93 16.22 -3.26
N MET A 21 -11.69 15.38 -2.55
CA MET A 21 -12.72 14.54 -3.14
C MET A 21 -13.80 15.39 -3.82
N LEU A 22 -14.35 16.38 -3.13
CA LEU A 22 -15.36 17.29 -3.67
C LEU A 22 -14.90 17.98 -4.94
N GLU A 23 -13.65 18.49 -4.93
CA GLU A 23 -13.09 19.18 -6.07
C GLU A 23 -12.92 18.25 -7.28
N VAL A 24 -12.38 17.05 -7.07
CA VAL A 24 -12.20 16.08 -8.16
C VAL A 24 -13.55 15.57 -8.70
N ILE A 25 -14.51 15.31 -7.82
CA ILE A 25 -15.86 14.87 -8.21
C ILE A 25 -16.59 15.98 -8.96
N GLY A 26 -16.42 17.24 -8.56
CA GLY A 26 -16.93 18.40 -9.31
C GLY A 26 -16.29 18.55 -10.69
N LEU A 27 -14.99 18.26 -10.82
CA LEU A 27 -14.30 18.21 -12.13
C LEU A 27 -14.77 17.06 -13.04
N LEU A 28 -15.49 16.07 -12.49
CA LEU A 28 -16.16 15.01 -13.23
C LEU A 28 -17.63 15.35 -13.54
N ASP A 29 -18.01 16.62 -13.41
CA ASP A 29 -19.35 17.18 -13.71
C ASP A 29 -20.49 16.57 -12.88
N VAL A 30 -20.19 16.10 -11.66
CA VAL A 30 -21.21 15.64 -10.72
C VAL A 30 -21.87 16.85 -9.99
N PRO A 31 -23.21 16.92 -9.91
CA PRO A 31 -23.90 18.01 -9.21
C PRO A 31 -23.43 18.18 -7.76
N ALA A 32 -23.34 19.42 -7.29
CA ALA A 32 -22.71 19.75 -6.01
C ALA A 32 -23.36 19.05 -4.79
N ASP A 33 -24.69 18.91 -4.76
CA ASP A 33 -25.39 18.20 -3.68
C ASP A 33 -25.08 16.70 -3.68
N THR A 34 -25.13 16.08 -4.86
CA THR A 34 -24.77 14.67 -5.05
C THR A 34 -23.30 14.43 -4.71
N ALA A 35 -22.40 15.33 -5.11
CA ALA A 35 -20.98 15.26 -4.81
C ALA A 35 -20.72 15.33 -3.30
N ARG A 36 -21.42 16.21 -2.58
CA ARG A 36 -21.34 16.31 -1.11
C ARG A 36 -21.79 15.03 -0.42
N GLN A 37 -22.99 14.56 -0.75
CA GLN A 37 -23.52 13.34 -0.17
C GLN A 37 -22.59 12.14 -0.44
N ALA A 38 -22.20 11.92 -1.70
CA ALA A 38 -21.34 10.80 -2.05
C ALA A 38 -19.95 10.89 -1.37
N THR A 39 -19.40 12.09 -1.22
CA THR A 39 -18.12 12.29 -0.52
C THR A 39 -18.23 11.92 0.95
N ASP A 40 -19.29 12.39 1.63
CA ASP A 40 -19.49 12.14 3.05
C ASP A 40 -19.73 10.64 3.33
N GLU A 41 -20.54 9.99 2.50
CA GLU A 41 -20.77 8.54 2.54
C GLU A 41 -19.48 7.74 2.31
N MET A 42 -18.66 8.13 1.34
CA MET A 42 -17.39 7.47 1.07
C MET A 42 -16.37 7.67 2.20
N ILE A 43 -16.31 8.85 2.82
CA ILE A 43 -15.41 9.10 3.96
C ILE A 43 -15.85 8.30 5.18
N GLU A 44 -17.15 8.20 5.43
CA GLU A 44 -17.68 7.34 6.50
C GLU A 44 -17.32 5.88 6.25
N PHE A 45 -17.53 5.38 5.03
CA PHE A 45 -17.13 4.03 4.65
C PHE A 45 -15.61 3.80 4.77
N GLU A 46 -14.77 4.76 4.35
CA GLU A 46 -13.32 4.69 4.54
C GLU A 46 -12.92 4.70 6.03
N THR A 47 -13.70 5.38 6.88
CA THR A 47 -13.50 5.40 8.34
C THR A 47 -13.84 4.04 8.95
N GLN A 48 -14.91 3.39 8.49
CA GLN A 48 -15.27 2.03 8.90
C GLN A 48 -14.21 1.01 8.45
N LEU A 49 -13.70 1.13 7.21
CA LEU A 49 -12.56 0.34 6.73
C LEU A 49 -11.31 0.57 7.59
N ALA A 50 -11.05 1.81 8.01
CA ALA A 50 -9.93 2.13 8.90
C ALA A 50 -10.10 1.49 10.29
N ASN A 51 -11.32 1.43 10.82
CA ASN A 51 -11.59 0.80 12.12
C ASN A 51 -11.25 -0.68 12.15
N ILE A 52 -11.62 -1.43 11.10
CA ILE A 52 -11.35 -2.87 10.99
C ILE A 52 -9.91 -3.19 10.56
N THR A 53 -9.15 -2.18 10.10
CA THR A 53 -7.74 -2.36 9.72
C THR A 53 -6.86 -2.50 10.98
N SER A 54 -6.07 -3.57 11.06
CA SER A 54 -5.10 -3.79 12.14
C SER A 54 -4.10 -2.65 12.27
N THR A 55 -3.65 -2.39 13.50
CA THR A 55 -2.67 -1.33 13.77
C THR A 55 -1.31 -1.66 13.17
N PRO A 56 -0.40 -0.68 13.00
CA PRO A 56 0.99 -0.96 12.63
C PRO A 56 1.66 -1.93 13.61
N GLU A 57 1.41 -1.79 14.91
CA GLU A 57 2.01 -2.60 15.97
C GLU A 57 1.61 -4.08 15.85
N GLU A 58 0.33 -4.33 15.60
CA GLU A 58 -0.20 -5.69 15.36
C GLU A 58 0.40 -6.35 14.12
N ARG A 59 0.84 -5.55 13.14
CA ARG A 59 1.42 -6.03 11.89
C ARG A 59 2.93 -6.20 11.91
N ASN A 60 3.59 -5.96 13.04
CA ASN A 60 5.04 -6.09 13.15
C ASN A 60 5.51 -7.55 13.18
N ASN A 61 4.68 -8.46 13.70
CA ASN A 61 5.04 -9.88 13.77
C ASN A 61 4.54 -10.62 12.53
N VAL A 62 5.41 -10.75 11.53
CA VAL A 62 5.07 -11.42 10.25
C VAL A 62 4.66 -12.87 10.48
N SER A 63 5.26 -13.57 11.46
CA SER A 63 4.94 -14.97 11.76
C SER A 63 3.51 -15.16 12.24
N THR A 64 2.94 -14.18 12.95
CA THR A 64 1.54 -14.23 13.39
C THR A 64 0.57 -13.82 12.29
N LEU A 65 0.99 -12.98 11.35
CA LEU A 65 0.19 -12.61 10.18
C LEU A 65 0.19 -13.70 9.11
N TYR A 66 1.29 -14.43 8.98
CA TYR A 66 1.46 -15.45 7.95
C TYR A 66 0.56 -16.66 8.23
N ARG A 67 -0.63 -16.66 7.63
CA ARG A 67 -1.55 -17.79 7.70
C ARG A 67 -1.59 -18.53 6.38
N LYS A 68 -0.86 -19.66 6.31
CA LYS A 68 -0.92 -20.59 5.18
C LYS A 68 -2.05 -21.59 5.38
N LEU A 69 -2.96 -21.67 4.42
CA LEU A 69 -4.11 -22.58 4.42
C LEU A 69 -4.43 -23.07 3.00
N MET A 70 -5.21 -24.14 2.90
CA MET A 70 -5.78 -24.58 1.62
C MET A 70 -6.87 -23.62 1.16
N LEU A 71 -7.09 -23.52 -0.15
CA LEU A 71 -8.12 -22.67 -0.72
C LEU A 71 -9.53 -23.05 -0.27
N ASP A 72 -9.82 -24.34 -0.10
CA ASP A 72 -11.10 -24.81 0.44
C ASP A 72 -11.32 -24.32 1.88
N GLN A 73 -10.28 -24.35 2.71
CA GLN A 73 -10.35 -23.82 4.08
C GLN A 73 -10.60 -22.30 4.07
N LEU A 74 -10.01 -21.58 3.11
CA LEU A 74 -10.27 -20.15 2.96
C LEU A 74 -11.73 -19.90 2.54
N GLN A 75 -12.26 -20.74 1.65
CA GLN A 75 -13.66 -20.67 1.21
C GLN A 75 -14.65 -20.95 2.35
N GLU A 76 -14.31 -21.85 3.28
CA GLU A 76 -15.12 -22.12 4.48
C GLU A 76 -15.11 -20.94 5.45
N GLU A 77 -13.96 -20.29 5.64
CA GLU A 77 -13.82 -19.21 6.61
C GLU A 77 -14.28 -17.83 6.12
N VAL A 78 -14.26 -17.59 4.80
CA VAL A 78 -14.79 -16.36 4.16
C VAL A 78 -15.62 -16.78 2.94
N PRO A 79 -16.85 -17.30 3.15
CA PRO A 79 -17.67 -17.87 2.08
C PRO A 79 -18.26 -16.85 1.11
N GLN A 80 -18.27 -15.56 1.47
CA GLN A 80 -18.87 -14.47 0.70
C GLN A 80 -18.12 -14.21 -0.62
N ILE A 81 -16.87 -14.64 -0.73
CA ILE A 81 -16.05 -14.49 -1.93
C ILE A 81 -15.88 -15.85 -2.58
N ASN A 82 -16.14 -15.95 -3.89
CA ASN A 82 -15.77 -17.13 -4.66
C ASN A 82 -14.27 -17.07 -4.97
N TRP A 83 -13.44 -17.58 -4.06
CA TRP A 83 -11.99 -17.44 -4.13
C TRP A 83 -11.39 -18.20 -5.31
N THR A 84 -11.90 -19.38 -5.62
CA THR A 84 -11.48 -20.16 -6.79
C THR A 84 -11.70 -19.40 -8.08
N HIS A 85 -12.88 -18.78 -8.25
CA HIS A 85 -13.16 -17.96 -9.42
C HIS A 85 -12.27 -16.71 -9.47
N TYR A 86 -12.17 -15.99 -8.36
CA TYR A 86 -11.35 -14.78 -8.25
C TYR A 86 -9.88 -15.04 -8.59
N LEU A 87 -9.27 -16.06 -7.97
CA LEU A 87 -7.87 -16.40 -8.21
C LEU A 87 -7.65 -16.94 -9.63
N THR A 88 -8.61 -17.66 -10.20
CA THR A 88 -8.51 -18.14 -11.58
C THR A 88 -8.44 -16.98 -12.57
N ILE A 89 -9.24 -15.93 -12.35
CA ILE A 89 -9.20 -14.70 -13.16
C ILE A 89 -7.86 -13.97 -12.98
N VAL A 90 -7.48 -13.69 -11.73
CA VAL A 90 -6.31 -12.84 -11.43
C VAL A 90 -4.99 -13.50 -11.83
N THR A 91 -4.89 -14.82 -11.70
CA THR A 91 -3.67 -15.57 -12.04
C THR A 91 -3.64 -16.05 -13.49
N GLU A 92 -4.76 -15.91 -14.22
CA GLU A 92 -4.97 -16.47 -15.57
C GLU A 92 -4.66 -17.98 -15.65
N ARG A 93 -4.88 -18.71 -14.54
CA ARG A 93 -4.57 -20.14 -14.40
C ARG A 93 -5.65 -20.83 -13.58
N PRO A 94 -5.99 -22.10 -13.89
CA PRO A 94 -6.91 -22.85 -13.06
C PRO A 94 -6.33 -23.05 -11.67
N VAL A 95 -7.10 -22.66 -10.65
CA VAL A 95 -6.79 -22.91 -9.24
C VAL A 95 -7.81 -23.90 -8.70
N ASN A 96 -7.41 -24.78 -7.79
CA ASN A 96 -8.28 -25.77 -7.15
C ASN A 96 -8.26 -25.62 -5.64
N GLY A 97 -9.22 -26.27 -4.97
CA GLY A 97 -9.38 -26.24 -3.52
C GLY A 97 -8.15 -26.67 -2.71
N SER A 98 -7.32 -27.55 -3.29
CA SER A 98 -6.08 -28.04 -2.68
C SER A 98 -4.88 -27.12 -2.86
N SER A 99 -5.03 -26.01 -3.57
CA SER A 99 -3.99 -25.00 -3.72
C SER A 99 -3.74 -24.28 -2.38
N PHE A 100 -2.48 -24.06 -2.03
CA PHE A 100 -2.12 -23.28 -0.85
C PHE A 100 -2.18 -21.78 -1.13
N VAL A 101 -2.76 -21.05 -0.18
CA VAL A 101 -2.78 -19.58 -0.16
C VAL A 101 -2.24 -19.08 1.18
N VAL A 102 -1.69 -17.87 1.18
CA VAL A 102 -1.24 -17.18 2.39
C VAL A 102 -2.13 -15.95 2.59
N MET A 103 -2.83 -15.90 3.71
CA MET A 103 -3.67 -14.78 4.10
C MET A 103 -3.01 -13.99 5.22
N PHE A 104 -2.59 -12.76 4.94
CA PHE A 104 -1.91 -11.91 5.94
C PHE A 104 -2.85 -11.20 6.91
N ALA A 105 -4.14 -11.07 6.56
CA ALA A 105 -5.08 -10.23 7.29
C ALA A 105 -6.46 -10.92 7.38
N MET A 106 -6.50 -12.10 8.00
CA MET A 106 -7.71 -12.91 8.00
C MET A 106 -8.87 -12.27 8.77
N SER A 107 -8.60 -11.66 9.94
CA SER A 107 -9.59 -10.92 10.70
C SER A 107 -10.19 -9.78 9.88
N TYR A 108 -9.33 -8.95 9.29
CA TYR A 108 -9.74 -7.88 8.39
C TYR A 108 -10.61 -8.39 7.23
N MET A 109 -10.27 -9.53 6.61
CA MET A 109 -11.09 -10.07 5.52
C MET A 109 -12.48 -10.50 5.96
N ARG A 110 -12.64 -11.05 7.18
CA ARG A 110 -13.95 -11.40 7.75
C ARG A 110 -14.78 -10.14 8.02
N ASP A 111 -14.18 -9.15 8.66
CA ASP A 111 -14.86 -7.89 8.98
C ASP A 111 -15.19 -7.09 7.71
N LEU A 112 -14.32 -7.18 6.69
CA LEU A 112 -14.52 -6.50 5.40
C LEU A 112 -15.74 -7.04 4.65
N VAL A 113 -15.91 -8.37 4.57
CA VAL A 113 -17.06 -8.95 3.85
C VAL A 113 -18.37 -8.66 4.56
N GLU A 114 -18.37 -8.63 5.91
CA GLU A 114 -19.52 -8.22 6.70
C GLU A 114 -19.84 -6.73 6.48
N LEU A 115 -18.82 -5.87 6.53
CA LEU A 115 -18.98 -4.44 6.30
C LEU A 115 -19.53 -4.14 4.90
N ILE A 116 -19.04 -4.84 3.87
CA ILE A 116 -19.54 -4.69 2.49
C ILE A 116 -21.00 -5.11 2.40
N ASP A 117 -21.39 -6.22 3.04
CA ASP A 117 -22.78 -6.71 3.03
C ASP A 117 -23.75 -5.74 3.71
N GLN A 118 -23.28 -5.05 4.76
CA GLN A 118 -24.06 -4.03 5.49
C GLN A 118 -24.08 -2.66 4.81
N THR A 119 -23.26 -2.44 3.78
CA THR A 119 -23.11 -1.14 3.10
C THR A 119 -23.95 -1.09 1.82
N GLU A 120 -24.64 0.03 1.57
CA GLU A 120 -25.38 0.21 0.32
C GLU A 120 -24.46 0.01 -0.90
N PRO A 121 -24.82 -0.85 -1.88
CA PRO A 121 -23.95 -1.16 -3.02
C PRO A 121 -23.47 0.07 -3.79
N ARG A 122 -24.28 1.13 -3.85
CA ARG A 122 -23.92 2.42 -4.45
C ARG A 122 -22.72 3.07 -3.76
N ILE A 123 -22.63 3.02 -2.44
CA ILE A 123 -21.51 3.58 -1.66
C ILE A 123 -20.23 2.81 -1.97
N VAL A 124 -20.30 1.47 -1.99
CA VAL A 124 -19.16 0.61 -2.34
C VAL A 124 -18.68 0.88 -3.76
N ALA A 125 -19.61 1.01 -4.72
CA ALA A 125 -19.29 1.34 -6.11
C ALA A 125 -18.63 2.72 -6.24
N ASN A 126 -19.16 3.74 -5.54
CA ASN A 126 -18.57 5.07 -5.50
C ASN A 126 -17.16 5.05 -4.92
N TYR A 127 -16.95 4.32 -3.83
CA TYR A 127 -15.62 4.13 -3.23
C TYR A 127 -14.64 3.49 -4.24
N LEU A 128 -15.03 2.39 -4.89
CA LEU A 128 -14.17 1.72 -5.88
C LEU A 128 -13.83 2.65 -7.06
N LEU A 129 -14.82 3.39 -7.57
CA LEU A 129 -14.61 4.39 -8.63
C LEU A 129 -13.67 5.50 -8.16
N TRP A 130 -13.84 6.00 -6.95
CA TRP A 130 -12.94 7.00 -6.36
C TRP A 130 -11.51 6.48 -6.26
N ARG A 131 -11.29 5.22 -5.82
CA ARG A 131 -9.96 4.59 -5.78
C ARG A 131 -9.30 4.58 -7.16
N PHE A 132 -10.07 4.27 -8.20
CA PHE A 132 -9.60 4.30 -9.58
C PHE A 132 -9.27 5.73 -10.05
N VAL A 133 -10.20 6.68 -9.87
CA VAL A 133 -10.01 8.09 -10.25
C VAL A 133 -8.77 8.66 -9.56
N ARG A 134 -8.65 8.47 -8.25
CA ARG A 134 -7.49 8.93 -7.46
C ARG A 134 -6.17 8.39 -7.99
N HIS A 135 -6.14 7.14 -8.46
CA HIS A 135 -4.95 6.55 -9.08
C HIS A 135 -4.63 7.18 -10.44
N ARG A 136 -5.65 7.59 -11.21
CA ARG A 136 -5.50 8.17 -12.55
C ARG A 136 -5.28 9.68 -12.58
N ILE A 137 -5.48 10.42 -11.48
CA ILE A 137 -5.29 11.88 -11.43
C ILE A 137 -3.96 12.37 -12.01
N ASN A 138 -2.87 11.63 -11.82
CA ASN A 138 -1.55 11.99 -12.36
C ASN A 138 -1.48 11.97 -13.90
N ASN A 139 -2.45 11.36 -14.57
CA ASN A 139 -2.55 11.22 -16.01
C ASN A 139 -3.55 12.20 -16.64
N LEU A 140 -4.20 13.04 -15.83
CA LEU A 140 -5.21 14.00 -16.28
C LEU A 140 -4.62 15.41 -16.44
N ASP A 141 -5.48 16.36 -16.83
CA ASP A 141 -5.09 17.75 -17.06
C ASP A 141 -4.72 18.52 -15.77
N ASP A 142 -4.28 19.77 -15.96
CA ASP A 142 -3.79 20.63 -14.88
C ASP A 142 -4.85 20.93 -13.80
N ARG A 143 -6.16 20.80 -14.10
CA ARG A 143 -7.22 21.03 -13.11
C ARG A 143 -7.18 19.96 -12.03
N PHE A 144 -7.08 18.69 -12.42
CA PHE A 144 -6.96 17.56 -11.49
C PHE A 144 -5.62 17.58 -10.74
N LEU A 145 -4.53 17.94 -11.43
CA LEU A 145 -3.21 18.09 -10.81
C LEU A 145 -3.19 19.25 -9.80
N GLY A 146 -3.94 20.32 -10.06
CA GLY A 146 -4.14 21.43 -9.14
C GLY A 146 -4.86 21.00 -7.85
N ALA A 147 -5.93 20.21 -7.96
CA ALA A 147 -6.67 19.68 -6.82
C ALA A 147 -5.77 18.79 -5.95
N LYS A 148 -5.01 17.89 -6.58
CA LYS A 148 -4.04 17.04 -5.90
C LYS A 148 -2.91 17.84 -5.25
N GLN A 149 -2.47 18.94 -5.86
CA GLN A 149 -1.42 19.78 -5.31
C GLN A 149 -1.89 20.54 -4.07
N ARG A 150 -3.12 21.08 -4.06
CA ARG A 150 -3.72 21.67 -2.86
C ARG A 150 -3.78 20.65 -1.71
N PHE A 151 -4.22 19.43 -2.00
CA PHE A 151 -4.22 18.35 -1.03
C PHE A 151 -2.80 17.98 -0.53
N SER A 152 -1.83 17.90 -1.44
CA SER A 152 -0.43 17.62 -1.11
C SER A 152 0.20 18.72 -0.26
N ASN A 153 -0.19 19.98 -0.49
CA ASN A 153 0.23 21.11 0.34
C ASN A 153 -0.32 20.99 1.76
N ALA A 154 -1.61 20.65 1.91
CA ALA A 154 -2.22 20.46 3.22
C ALA A 154 -1.57 19.31 4.02
N LEU A 155 -1.15 18.24 3.35
CA LEU A 155 -0.49 17.09 3.99
C LEU A 155 0.99 17.32 4.30
N PHE A 156 1.73 17.91 3.37
CA PHE A 156 3.19 17.88 3.38
C PHE A 156 3.85 19.27 3.31
N GLY A 157 3.07 20.35 3.28
CA GLY A 157 3.59 21.73 3.12
C GLY A 157 4.25 21.98 1.77
N ARG A 158 3.95 21.17 0.75
CA ARG A 158 4.54 21.31 -0.58
C ARG A 158 3.87 22.45 -1.34
N GLU A 159 4.59 23.54 -1.56
CA GLU A 159 4.04 24.72 -2.25
C GLU A 159 3.80 24.50 -3.75
N ARG A 160 4.66 23.72 -4.44
CA ARG A 160 4.59 23.53 -5.89
C ARG A 160 4.68 22.06 -6.30
N ASN A 161 3.98 21.73 -7.38
CA ASN A 161 4.12 20.45 -8.05
C ASN A 161 5.56 20.31 -8.60
N PRO A 162 6.15 19.10 -8.58
CA PRO A 162 7.39 18.84 -9.30
C PRO A 162 7.22 19.17 -10.79
N PRO A 163 8.27 19.67 -11.47
CA PRO A 163 8.23 19.88 -12.90
C PRO A 163 7.93 18.57 -13.64
N ARG A 164 7.20 18.66 -14.76
CA ARG A 164 6.67 17.50 -15.51
C ARG A 164 7.71 16.43 -15.81
N TRP A 165 8.93 16.83 -16.17
CA TRP A 165 10.02 15.89 -16.47
C TRP A 165 10.36 14.98 -15.28
N LYS A 166 10.27 15.46 -14.03
CA LYS A 166 10.50 14.62 -12.84
C LYS A 166 9.43 13.55 -12.73
N ASN A 167 8.17 13.90 -13.00
CA ASN A 167 7.07 12.93 -13.01
C ASN A 167 7.30 11.89 -14.12
N CYS A 168 7.72 12.30 -15.32
CA CYS A 168 8.06 11.38 -16.41
C CYS A 168 9.18 10.42 -16.03
N VAL A 169 10.26 10.91 -15.42
CA VAL A 169 11.37 10.07 -14.94
C VAL A 169 10.89 9.07 -13.90
N THR A 170 10.10 9.51 -12.90
CA THR A 170 9.52 8.61 -11.90
C THR A 170 8.64 7.53 -12.53
N GLN A 171 7.81 7.88 -13.50
CA GLN A 171 6.94 6.92 -14.19
C GLN A 171 7.74 5.91 -15.00
N VAL A 172 8.75 6.34 -15.78
CA VAL A 172 9.60 5.41 -16.54
C VAL A 172 10.40 4.52 -15.59
N ASN A 173 10.94 5.06 -14.50
CA ASN A 173 11.67 4.27 -13.51
C ASN A 173 10.76 3.27 -12.76
N ALA A 174 9.50 3.63 -12.47
CA ALA A 174 8.55 2.72 -11.83
C ALA A 174 8.13 1.55 -12.74
N ASN A 175 8.05 1.77 -14.06
CA ASN A 175 7.64 0.73 -15.03
C ASN A 175 8.82 -0.03 -15.64
N MET A 176 9.99 0.61 -15.77
CA MET A 176 11.16 0.10 -16.50
C MET A 176 12.46 0.31 -15.72
N GLY A 177 12.42 0.23 -14.38
CA GLY A 177 13.54 0.56 -13.51
C GLY A 177 14.84 -0.21 -13.82
N MET A 178 14.74 -1.49 -14.20
CA MET A 178 15.91 -2.27 -14.61
C MET A 178 16.56 -1.76 -15.89
N ALA A 179 15.77 -1.36 -16.89
CA ALA A 179 16.28 -0.84 -18.15
C ALA A 179 16.95 0.53 -17.96
N VAL A 180 16.28 1.43 -17.24
CA VAL A 180 16.82 2.75 -16.88
C VAL A 180 18.07 2.60 -16.02
N GLY A 181 18.05 1.71 -15.03
CA GLY A 181 19.18 1.40 -14.16
C GLY A 181 20.39 0.87 -14.94
N ALA A 182 20.19 -0.05 -15.89
CA ALA A 182 21.27 -0.56 -16.73
C ALA A 182 21.91 0.56 -17.58
N MET A 183 21.11 1.47 -18.14
CA MET A 183 21.62 2.64 -18.87
C MET A 183 22.40 3.59 -17.96
N PHE A 184 21.90 3.82 -16.74
CA PHE A 184 22.55 4.67 -15.76
C PHE A 184 23.90 4.10 -15.32
N VAL A 185 23.94 2.81 -14.95
CA VAL A 185 25.15 2.10 -14.52
C VAL A 185 26.22 2.14 -15.61
N ARG A 186 25.87 1.83 -16.87
CA ARG A 186 26.82 1.86 -17.99
C ARG A 186 27.50 3.21 -18.21
N ARG A 187 26.85 4.31 -17.82
CA ARG A 187 27.35 5.67 -18.10
C ARG A 187 27.97 6.36 -16.89
N TYR A 188 27.46 6.08 -15.70
CA TYR A 188 27.77 6.89 -14.51
C TYR A 188 28.31 6.07 -13.33
N PHE A 189 28.25 4.75 -13.37
CA PHE A 189 28.69 3.92 -12.25
C PHE A 189 30.10 3.38 -12.49
N ASP A 190 31.00 3.66 -11.54
CA ASP A 190 32.38 3.20 -11.57
C ASP A 190 32.53 1.82 -10.93
N GLU A 191 33.28 0.93 -11.57
CA GLU A 191 33.53 -0.42 -11.06
C GLU A 191 34.39 -0.40 -9.79
N ASN A 192 35.22 0.63 -9.55
CA ASN A 192 35.95 0.72 -8.27
C ASN A 192 34.99 0.99 -7.12
N SER A 193 33.96 1.84 -7.31
CA SER A 193 32.93 2.07 -6.27
C SER A 193 32.22 0.78 -5.87
N LYS A 194 32.00 -0.14 -6.82
CA LYS A 194 31.46 -1.48 -6.52
C LYS A 194 32.42 -2.29 -5.65
N ARG A 195 33.71 -2.31 -5.99
CA ARG A 195 34.72 -3.04 -5.22
C ARG A 195 34.81 -2.50 -3.80
N ASP A 196 34.87 -1.19 -3.63
CA ASP A 196 34.97 -0.56 -2.31
C ASP A 196 33.73 -0.85 -1.47
N THR A 197 32.53 -0.77 -2.06
CA THR A 197 31.27 -1.10 -1.37
C THR A 197 31.22 -2.57 -0.95
N LEU A 198 31.71 -3.49 -1.79
CA LEU A 198 31.79 -4.91 -1.45
C LEU A 198 32.77 -5.18 -0.31
N THR A 199 33.94 -4.54 -0.32
CA THR A 199 34.90 -4.61 0.79
C THR A 199 34.27 -4.12 2.09
N MET A 200 33.65 -2.93 2.08
CA MET A 200 32.93 -2.40 3.24
C MET A 200 31.83 -3.34 3.72
N THR A 201 31.09 -3.98 2.80
CA THR A 201 30.03 -4.93 3.16
C THR A 201 30.59 -6.16 3.88
N HIS A 202 31.72 -6.70 3.39
CA HIS A 202 32.39 -7.82 4.04
C HIS A 202 32.96 -7.42 5.41
N GLU A 203 33.59 -6.26 5.52
CA GLU A 203 34.11 -5.74 6.80
C GLU A 203 32.98 -5.56 7.83
N LEU A 204 31.81 -5.07 7.41
CA LEU A 204 30.63 -4.97 8.27
C LEU A 204 30.09 -6.34 8.69
N GLN A 205 30.10 -7.33 7.79
CA GLN A 205 29.71 -8.70 8.11
C GLN A 205 30.68 -9.34 9.11
N ASP A 206 31.98 -9.14 8.95
CA ASP A 206 33.00 -9.66 9.86
C ASP A 206 32.92 -9.01 11.24
N ALA A 207 32.76 -7.68 11.28
CA ALA A 207 32.53 -6.96 12.53
C ALA A 207 31.26 -7.46 13.25
N PHE A 208 30.18 -7.75 12.51
CA PHE A 208 28.96 -8.32 13.09
C PHE A 208 29.21 -9.70 13.69
N ARG A 209 29.97 -10.59 13.02
CA ARG A 209 30.36 -11.91 13.56
C ARG A 209 31.20 -11.78 14.83
N GLU A 210 32.14 -10.84 14.87
CA GLU A 210 32.96 -10.58 16.06
C GLU A 210 32.10 -10.14 17.25
N ILE A 211 31.14 -9.24 17.02
CA ILE A 211 30.18 -8.78 18.04
C ILE A 211 29.31 -9.94 18.52
N LEU A 212 28.80 -10.76 17.60
CA LEU A 212 27.97 -11.92 17.91
C LEU A 212 28.72 -12.94 18.78
N GLY A 213 30.00 -13.19 18.50
CA GLY A 213 30.87 -14.06 19.30
C GLY A 213 31.07 -13.58 20.75
N ARG A 214 31.11 -12.26 20.97
CA ARG A 214 31.27 -11.63 22.29
C ARG A 214 29.95 -11.44 23.05
N THR A 215 28.81 -11.67 22.41
CA THR A 215 27.50 -11.34 22.96
C THR A 215 27.09 -12.34 24.05
N GLY A 216 27.00 -11.88 25.30
CA GLY A 216 26.72 -12.74 26.45
C GLY A 216 25.26 -13.13 26.69
N TRP A 217 24.30 -12.46 26.02
CA TRP A 217 22.86 -12.67 26.25
C TRP A 217 22.22 -13.70 25.31
N ILE A 218 22.95 -14.18 24.29
CA ILE A 218 22.49 -15.19 23.31
C ILE A 218 23.13 -16.55 23.63
N ASP A 219 22.33 -17.61 23.64
CA ASP A 219 22.79 -18.99 23.83
C ASP A 219 23.64 -19.50 22.65
N MET A 220 24.36 -20.60 22.85
CA MET A 220 25.28 -21.12 21.83
C MET A 220 24.58 -21.64 20.56
N ALA A 221 23.39 -22.23 20.67
CA ALA A 221 22.69 -22.78 19.51
C ALA A 221 22.16 -21.66 18.62
N THR A 222 21.56 -20.63 19.21
CA THR A 222 21.10 -19.43 18.50
C THR A 222 22.28 -18.68 17.87
N ARG A 223 23.42 -18.62 18.55
CA ARG A 223 24.63 -17.98 18.02
C ARG A 223 25.16 -18.69 16.77
N GLN A 224 25.24 -20.01 16.79
CA GLN A 224 25.67 -20.79 15.62
C GLN A 224 24.72 -20.61 14.42
N LEU A 225 23.42 -20.50 14.67
CA LEU A 225 22.44 -20.21 13.60
C LEU A 225 22.60 -18.80 13.04
N ALA A 226 22.94 -17.81 13.86
CA ALA A 226 23.13 -16.43 13.43
C ALA A 226 24.47 -16.18 12.70
N GLU A 227 25.45 -17.08 12.84
CA GLU A 227 26.73 -17.04 12.10
C GLU A 227 26.63 -17.64 10.68
N GLN A 228 25.65 -18.53 10.44
CA GLN A 228 25.38 -19.16 9.13
C GLN A 228 24.73 -18.19 8.14
#